data_AF-A0A1F8TI77-F1
#
_entry.id   AF-A0A1F8TI77-F1
#
_cell.length_a   1.000
_cell.length_b   1.000
_cell.length_c   1.000
_cell.angle_alpha   90.00
_cell.angle_beta   90.00
_cell.angle_gamma   90.00
#
_symmetry.space_group_name_H-M   'P 1'
#
loop_
_entity.id
_entity.type
_entity.pdbx_description
1 polymer ?
#
loop_
_entity_poly.entity_id
_entity_poly.type
_entity_poly.pdbx_seq_one_letter_code
_entity_poly.pdbx_strand_id
1 'polypeptide(L)'
;MKTVQDFNYKVALASGLKHLQAGRLRQAEEQFRYLVSKFPRADGGYRGLARVYVELGDRAAALATLREGAAALSKVGDRTLAIDLLREAVGLDPLDLAVHRRLAAALALAGDVGASAAEYVRFSQAEQSAGDHDRARLEATYALETLGEIPALHELARSLGLGLRTVRAEDRLPEAHAPEPAVDERAALFEASEAPPVDERAALFGTPPPAQEPEADHRLAMFGATPAWSIPGEEAEPLAPQPWEEPAAPPVAEYRGLDPLDLEEHAAALIASKDPGAGEAAIEAAQALLASGKMNAASDLLLALVSSGTAVHDASRELIGVASALGRRDIATARAELLARVLRLAGEDARAAEVERIGQSV
;
A
#
# COMPACT_ATOMS: atom_id res chain seq x y z
N MET A 1 -1.01 -0.86 35.01
CA MET A 1 -0.67 0.02 33.88
C MET A 1 -1.57 -0.21 32.67
N LYS A 2 -1.82 -1.46 32.23
CA LYS A 2 -2.70 -1.78 31.10
C LYS A 2 -4.13 -1.21 31.22
N THR A 3 -4.74 -1.28 32.41
CA THR A 3 -6.08 -0.74 32.70
C THR A 3 -6.21 0.78 32.58
N VAL A 4 -5.14 1.53 32.89
CA VAL A 4 -5.14 3.01 32.77
C VAL A 4 -4.99 3.43 31.30
N GLN A 5 -4.19 2.69 30.53
CA GLN A 5 -4.05 2.89 29.09
C GLN A 5 -5.36 2.62 28.35
N ASP A 6 -6.08 1.55 28.71
CA ASP A 6 -7.39 1.23 28.14
C ASP A 6 -8.44 2.30 28.47
N PHE A 7 -8.40 2.88 29.67
CA PHE A 7 -9.29 3.98 30.06
C PHE A 7 -9.00 5.25 29.25
N ASN A 8 -7.73 5.65 29.14
CA ASN A 8 -7.33 6.84 28.38
C ASN A 8 -7.69 6.73 26.89
N TYR A 9 -7.51 5.54 26.30
CA TYR A 9 -7.94 5.26 24.93
C TYR A 9 -9.46 5.47 24.77
N LYS A 10 -10.28 4.84 25.63
CA LYS A 10 -11.75 4.94 25.53
C LYS A 10 -12.25 6.37 25.70
N VAL A 11 -11.65 7.12 26.61
CA VAL A 11 -12.01 8.53 26.85
C VAL A 11 -11.65 9.39 25.63
N ALA A 12 -10.43 9.25 25.09
CA ALA A 12 -10.02 9.99 23.90
C ALA A 12 -10.86 9.63 22.68
N LEU A 13 -11.22 8.35 22.49
CA LEU A 13 -12.10 7.91 21.41
C LEU A 13 -13.51 8.48 21.54
N ALA A 14 -14.12 8.38 22.72
CA ALA A 14 -15.45 8.96 22.96
C ALA A 14 -15.45 10.49 22.79
N SER A 15 -14.39 11.16 23.25
CA SER A 15 -14.20 12.59 23.07
C SER A 15 -14.10 12.97 21.58
N GLY A 16 -13.21 12.31 20.83
CA GLY A 16 -13.04 12.53 19.39
C GLY A 16 -14.34 12.34 18.61
N LEU A 17 -15.06 11.25 18.88
CA LEU A 17 -16.37 10.99 18.26
C LEU A 17 -17.41 12.06 18.61
N LYS A 18 -17.47 12.51 19.86
CA LYS A 18 -18.37 13.60 20.29
C LYS A 18 -18.04 14.93 19.61
N HIS A 19 -16.76 15.24 19.44
CA HIS A 19 -16.32 16.44 18.71
C HIS A 19 -16.67 16.36 17.23
N LEU A 20 -16.44 15.20 16.60
CA LEU A 20 -16.76 14.95 15.21
C LEU A 20 -18.27 15.10 14.94
N GLN A 21 -19.11 14.45 15.75
CA GLN A 21 -20.58 14.54 15.65
C GLN A 21 -21.12 15.96 15.80
N ALA A 22 -20.40 16.80 16.56
CA ALA A 22 -20.79 18.18 16.78
C ALA A 22 -20.16 19.16 15.78
N GLY A 23 -19.51 18.69 14.71
CA GLY A 23 -18.84 19.52 13.70
C GLY A 23 -17.61 20.26 14.21
N ARG A 24 -17.11 19.93 15.41
CA ARG A 24 -15.92 20.52 16.01
C ARG A 24 -14.66 19.81 15.48
N LEU A 25 -14.39 20.01 14.19
CA LEU A 25 -13.40 19.22 13.44
C LEU A 25 -11.98 19.35 14.00
N ARG A 26 -11.51 20.57 14.34
CA ARG A 26 -10.18 20.77 14.93
C ARG A 26 -9.99 20.00 16.24
N GLN A 27 -10.97 20.07 17.14
CA GLN A 27 -10.91 19.33 18.40
C GLN A 27 -10.99 17.83 18.17
N ALA A 28 -11.80 17.36 17.22
CA ALA A 28 -11.86 15.95 16.87
C ALA A 28 -10.51 15.44 16.35
N GLU A 29 -9.89 16.21 15.46
CA GLU A 29 -8.57 15.95 14.88
C GLU A 29 -7.49 15.78 15.96
N GLU A 30 -7.45 16.69 16.94
CA GLU A 30 -6.53 16.62 18.07
C GLU A 30 -6.70 15.31 18.87
N GLN A 31 -7.95 14.92 19.16
CA GLN A 31 -8.22 13.67 19.88
C GLN A 31 -7.80 12.44 19.08
N PHE A 32 -8.10 12.40 17.78
CA PHE A 32 -7.71 11.26 16.94
C PHE A 32 -6.20 11.21 16.67
N ARG A 33 -5.52 12.35 16.50
CA ARG A 33 -4.04 12.39 16.44
C ARG A 33 -3.41 11.90 17.75
N TYR A 34 -3.97 12.28 18.89
CA TYR A 34 -3.54 11.74 20.18
C TYR A 34 -3.69 10.21 20.22
N LEU A 35 -4.81 9.67 19.73
CA LEU A 35 -5.02 8.23 19.64
C LEU A 35 -4.01 7.55 18.72
N VAL A 36 -3.75 8.09 17.53
CA VAL A 36 -2.76 7.55 16.59
C VAL A 36 -1.36 7.56 17.23
N SER A 37 -0.99 8.64 17.93
CA SER A 37 0.33 8.76 18.56
C SER A 37 0.52 7.83 19.77
N LYS A 38 -0.48 7.75 20.66
CA LYS A 38 -0.36 7.01 21.93
C LYS A 38 -0.85 5.57 21.87
N PHE A 39 -1.77 5.29 20.95
CA PHE A 39 -2.44 4.00 20.80
C PHE A 39 -2.56 3.60 19.31
N PRO A 40 -1.44 3.53 18.55
CA PRO A 40 -1.48 3.26 17.10
C PRO A 40 -2.10 1.91 16.72
N ARG A 41 -2.25 0.98 17.68
CA ARG A 41 -2.87 -0.34 17.48
C ARG A 41 -4.34 -0.39 17.89
N ALA A 42 -4.82 0.66 18.56
CA ALA A 42 -6.18 0.69 19.03
C ALA A 42 -7.10 1.07 17.88
N ASP A 43 -8.27 0.43 17.84
CA ASP A 43 -9.25 0.66 16.79
C ASP A 43 -9.76 2.12 16.81
N GLY A 44 -10.22 2.61 15.66
CA GLY A 44 -10.89 3.90 15.54
C GLY A 44 -9.99 5.15 15.51
N GLY A 45 -8.70 5.08 15.88
CA GLY A 45 -7.77 6.22 15.81
C GLY A 45 -7.59 6.75 14.38
N TYR A 46 -7.00 5.92 13.51
CA TYR A 46 -6.81 6.24 12.09
C TYR A 46 -8.14 6.48 11.36
N ARG A 47 -9.15 5.66 11.66
CA ARG A 47 -10.48 5.73 11.04
C ARG A 47 -11.19 7.05 11.36
N GLY A 48 -11.13 7.49 12.63
CA GLY A 48 -11.68 8.76 13.08
C GLY A 48 -10.94 9.96 12.48
N LEU A 49 -9.60 9.91 12.42
CA LEU A 49 -8.80 10.96 11.79
C LEU A 49 -9.11 11.08 10.28
N ALA A 50 -9.20 9.95 9.57
CA ALA A 50 -9.58 9.95 8.16
C ALA A 50 -10.97 10.55 7.96
N ARG A 51 -11.93 10.25 8.84
CA ARG A 51 -13.28 10.84 8.78
C ARG A 51 -13.27 12.35 9.02
N VAL A 52 -12.43 12.86 9.92
CA VAL A 52 -12.23 14.31 10.08
C VAL A 52 -11.76 14.93 8.76
N TYR A 53 -10.78 14.34 8.08
CA TYR A 53 -10.30 14.85 6.80
C TYR A 53 -11.35 14.78 5.69
N VAL A 54 -12.20 13.74 5.67
CA VAL A 54 -13.35 13.68 4.75
C VAL A 54 -14.32 14.85 5.00
N GLU A 55 -14.66 15.15 6.25
CA GLU A 55 -15.53 16.29 6.60
C GLU A 55 -14.88 17.65 6.28
N LEU A 56 -13.54 17.73 6.32
CA LEU A 56 -12.78 18.91 5.87
C LEU A 56 -12.69 19.02 4.34
N GLY A 57 -13.14 18.01 3.59
CA GLY A 57 -13.02 17.94 2.14
C GLY A 57 -11.64 17.49 1.64
N ASP A 58 -10.71 17.17 2.54
CA ASP A 58 -9.38 16.69 2.22
C ASP A 58 -9.36 15.17 2.06
N ARG A 59 -9.85 14.70 0.90
CA ARG A 59 -9.84 13.27 0.55
C ARG A 59 -8.43 12.69 0.47
N ALA A 60 -7.44 13.49 0.06
CA ALA A 60 -6.06 13.02 -0.07
C ALA A 60 -5.46 12.70 1.30
N ALA A 61 -5.64 13.59 2.29
CA ALA A 61 -5.21 13.33 3.67
C ALA A 61 -5.97 12.17 4.31
N ALA A 62 -7.26 12.01 4.02
CA ALA A 62 -8.05 10.88 4.48
C ALA A 62 -7.48 9.54 3.96
N LEU A 63 -7.23 9.44 2.66
CA LEU A 63 -6.62 8.27 2.03
C LEU A 63 -5.22 7.98 2.60
N ALA A 64 -4.38 9.00 2.73
CA ALA A 64 -3.05 8.86 3.31
C ALA A 64 -3.11 8.29 4.74
N THR A 65 -4.03 8.81 5.56
CA THR A 65 -4.22 8.37 6.94
C THR A 65 -4.66 6.91 7.04
N LEU A 66 -5.62 6.48 6.21
CA LEU A 66 -6.07 5.08 6.19
C LEU A 66 -4.95 4.13 5.75
N ARG A 67 -4.15 4.53 4.75
CA ARG A 67 -3.01 3.77 4.24
C ARG A 67 -1.89 3.64 5.25
N GLU A 68 -1.59 4.72 5.97
CA GLU A 68 -0.62 4.72 7.06
C GLU A 68 -1.07 3.78 8.19
N GLY A 69 -2.33 3.89 8.62
CA GLY A 69 -2.90 3.04 9.65
C GLY A 69 -2.88 1.57 9.27
N ALA A 70 -3.26 1.24 8.04
CA ALA A 70 -3.21 -0.13 7.53
C ALA A 70 -1.77 -0.67 7.52
N ALA A 71 -0.78 0.13 7.13
CA ALA A 71 0.62 -0.26 7.16
C ALA A 71 1.14 -0.48 8.60
N ALA A 72 0.77 0.41 9.52
CA ALA A 72 1.13 0.30 10.94
C ALA A 72 0.56 -0.99 11.58
N LEU A 73 -0.71 -1.28 11.32
CA LEU A 73 -1.39 -2.48 11.82
C LEU A 73 -0.86 -3.76 11.17
N SER A 74 -0.59 -3.72 9.86
CA SER A 74 0.00 -4.86 9.13
C SER A 74 1.38 -5.25 9.68
N LYS A 75 2.23 -4.26 10.01
CA LYS A 75 3.57 -4.49 10.60
C LYS A 75 3.52 -5.24 11.93
N VAL A 76 2.43 -5.09 12.68
CA VAL A 76 2.25 -5.72 14.00
C VAL A 76 1.49 -7.05 13.89
N GLY A 77 0.92 -7.35 12.72
CA GLY A 77 0.14 -8.57 12.48
C GLY A 77 -1.36 -8.42 12.72
N ASP A 78 -1.86 -7.21 12.99
CA ASP A 78 -3.30 -6.92 13.16
C ASP A 78 -3.99 -6.82 11.79
N ARG A 79 -3.99 -7.95 11.06
CA ARG A 79 -4.43 -8.04 9.66
C ARG A 79 -5.89 -7.65 9.47
N THR A 80 -6.78 -8.02 10.40
CA THR A 80 -8.21 -7.71 10.33
C THR A 80 -8.46 -6.20 10.30
N LEU A 81 -7.87 -5.46 11.24
CA LEU A 81 -8.04 -3.99 11.30
C LEU A 81 -7.38 -3.31 10.09
N ALA A 82 -6.23 -3.82 9.62
CA ALA A 82 -5.60 -3.30 8.41
C ALA A 82 -6.50 -3.48 7.17
N ILE A 83 -7.12 -4.65 7.01
CA ILE A 83 -8.07 -4.94 5.91
C ILE A 83 -9.27 -3.98 5.98
N ASP A 84 -9.81 -3.72 7.16
CA ASP A 84 -10.96 -2.81 7.29
C ASP A 84 -10.62 -1.37 6.90
N LEU A 85 -9.45 -0.85 7.32
CA LEU A 85 -8.99 0.49 6.89
C LEU A 85 -8.79 0.56 5.37
N LEU A 86 -8.25 -0.50 4.76
CA LEU A 86 -8.04 -0.55 3.32
C LEU A 86 -9.36 -0.62 2.55
N ARG A 87 -10.38 -1.32 3.05
CA ARG A 87 -11.73 -1.32 2.47
C ARG A 87 -12.37 0.07 2.50
N GLU A 88 -12.21 0.80 3.59
CA GLU A 88 -12.67 2.20 3.67
C GLU A 88 -11.92 3.09 2.68
N ALA A 89 -10.61 2.88 2.51
CA ALA A 89 -9.82 3.63 1.54
C ALA A 89 -10.29 3.37 0.09
N VAL A 90 -10.60 2.12 -0.27
CA VAL A 90 -11.22 1.79 -1.57
C VAL A 90 -12.56 2.51 -1.75
N GLY A 91 -13.35 2.64 -0.68
CA GLY A 91 -14.60 3.40 -0.72
C GLY A 91 -14.42 4.90 -0.96
N LEU A 92 -13.27 5.47 -0.58
CA LEU A 92 -12.96 6.89 -0.82
C LEU A 92 -12.46 7.15 -2.24
N ASP A 93 -11.61 6.26 -2.77
CA ASP A 93 -11.12 6.30 -4.14
C ASP A 93 -11.08 4.88 -4.75
N PRO A 94 -12.10 4.52 -5.55
CA PRO A 94 -12.18 3.22 -6.22
C PRO A 94 -11.16 2.99 -7.35
N LEU A 95 -10.37 4.00 -7.72
CA LEU A 95 -9.34 3.90 -8.75
C LEU A 95 -7.92 3.99 -8.17
N ASP A 96 -7.76 4.07 -6.84
CA ASP A 96 -6.44 4.06 -6.22
C ASP A 96 -5.83 2.65 -6.25
N LEU A 97 -5.06 2.39 -7.31
CA LEU A 97 -4.34 1.13 -7.52
C LEU A 97 -3.56 0.68 -6.29
N ALA A 98 -2.87 1.59 -5.62
CA ALA A 98 -1.99 1.22 -4.53
C ALA A 98 -2.78 0.88 -3.24
N VAL A 99 -4.05 1.31 -3.11
CA VAL A 99 -4.95 0.79 -2.05
C VAL A 99 -5.40 -0.62 -2.41
N HIS A 100 -5.86 -0.85 -3.65
CA HIS A 100 -6.29 -2.17 -4.10
C HIS A 100 -5.21 -3.24 -3.96
N ARG A 101 -3.97 -2.95 -4.36
CA ARG A 101 -2.83 -3.88 -4.18
C ARG A 101 -2.54 -4.17 -2.71
N ARG A 102 -2.61 -3.16 -1.84
CA ARG A 102 -2.40 -3.35 -0.39
C ARG A 102 -3.52 -4.19 0.22
N LEU A 103 -4.77 -4.00 -0.20
CA LEU A 103 -5.92 -4.80 0.24
C LEU A 103 -5.79 -6.25 -0.22
N ALA A 104 -5.48 -6.47 -1.50
CA ALA A 104 -5.25 -7.81 -2.04
C ALA A 104 -4.10 -8.52 -1.30
N ALA A 105 -2.98 -7.84 -1.05
CA ALA A 105 -1.87 -8.39 -0.29
C ALA A 105 -2.25 -8.70 1.17
N ALA A 106 -2.97 -7.81 1.84
CA ALA A 106 -3.42 -8.03 3.22
C ALA A 106 -4.37 -9.24 3.34
N LEU A 107 -5.26 -9.42 2.36
CA LEU A 107 -6.16 -10.58 2.26
C LEU A 107 -5.38 -11.89 2.03
N ALA A 108 -4.43 -11.88 1.10
CA ALA A 108 -3.57 -13.04 0.84
C ALA A 108 -2.74 -13.42 2.08
N LEU A 109 -2.16 -12.43 2.78
CA LEU A 109 -1.44 -12.64 4.03
C LEU A 109 -2.33 -13.11 5.19
N ALA A 110 -3.63 -12.83 5.13
CA ALA A 110 -4.63 -13.38 6.05
C ALA A 110 -5.07 -14.81 5.68
N GLY A 111 -4.59 -15.34 4.54
CA GLY A 111 -4.96 -16.66 4.02
C GLY A 111 -6.21 -16.66 3.12
N ASP A 112 -6.84 -15.50 2.92
CA ASP A 112 -8.01 -15.35 2.06
C ASP A 112 -7.59 -15.00 0.63
N VAL A 113 -6.99 -15.98 -0.03
CA VAL A 113 -6.51 -15.87 -1.42
C VAL A 113 -7.68 -15.64 -2.40
N GLY A 114 -8.88 -16.15 -2.07
CA GLY A 114 -10.08 -15.91 -2.87
C GLY A 114 -10.54 -14.46 -2.83
N ALA A 115 -10.62 -13.85 -1.64
CA ALA A 115 -10.93 -12.43 -1.52
C ALA A 115 -9.82 -11.54 -2.11
N SER A 116 -8.55 -11.96 -2.01
CA SER A 116 -7.43 -11.28 -2.66
C SER A 116 -7.61 -11.22 -4.19
N ALA A 117 -7.92 -12.36 -4.82
CA ALA A 117 -8.22 -12.41 -6.26
C ALA A 117 -9.46 -11.57 -6.63
N ALA A 118 -10.52 -11.63 -5.82
CA ALA A 118 -11.72 -10.82 -6.04
C ALA A 118 -11.43 -9.32 -5.98
N GLU A 119 -10.43 -8.89 -5.21
CA GLU A 119 -10.02 -7.49 -5.14
C GLU A 119 -9.35 -7.01 -6.42
N TYR A 120 -8.46 -7.81 -7.02
CA TYR A 120 -7.90 -7.51 -8.33
C TYR A 120 -8.98 -7.44 -9.42
N VAL A 121 -9.96 -8.34 -9.36
CA VAL A 121 -11.12 -8.31 -10.28
C VAL A 121 -11.90 -7.01 -10.12
N ARG A 122 -12.18 -6.57 -8.89
CA ARG A 122 -12.88 -5.31 -8.63
C ARG A 122 -12.15 -4.11 -9.23
N PHE A 123 -10.85 -4.00 -8.99
CA PHE A 123 -10.05 -2.91 -9.55
C PHE A 123 -10.06 -2.92 -11.08
N SER A 124 -9.78 -4.07 -11.70
CA SER A 124 -9.78 -4.17 -13.17
C SER A 124 -11.16 -3.88 -13.78
N GLN A 125 -12.27 -4.16 -13.08
CA GLN A 125 -13.62 -3.77 -13.53
C GLN A 125 -13.87 -2.27 -13.39
N ALA A 126 -13.38 -1.64 -12.32
CA ALA A 126 -13.47 -0.20 -12.12
C ALA A 126 -12.70 0.56 -13.22
N GLU A 127 -11.48 0.14 -13.53
CA GLU A 127 -10.65 0.71 -14.60
C GLU A 127 -11.29 0.53 -15.99
N GLN A 128 -11.86 -0.64 -16.29
CA GLN A 128 -12.63 -0.83 -17.52
C GLN A 128 -13.83 0.10 -17.61
N SER A 129 -14.52 0.33 -16.49
CA SER A 129 -15.66 1.25 -16.43
C SER A 129 -15.23 2.71 -16.61
N ALA A 130 -13.99 3.04 -16.20
CA ALA A 130 -13.34 4.33 -16.44
C ALA A 130 -12.75 4.47 -17.86
N GLY A 131 -12.67 3.37 -18.62
CA GLY A 131 -12.16 3.31 -19.99
C GLY A 131 -10.68 2.96 -20.12
N ASP A 132 -9.97 2.71 -19.02
CA ASP A 132 -8.56 2.32 -19.04
C ASP A 132 -8.40 0.79 -19.11
N HIS A 133 -8.66 0.25 -20.29
CA HIS A 133 -8.57 -1.18 -20.56
C HIS A 133 -7.13 -1.72 -20.47
N ASP A 134 -6.12 -0.88 -20.73
CA ASP A 134 -4.72 -1.26 -20.66
C ASP A 134 -4.25 -1.39 -19.21
N ARG A 135 -4.68 -0.47 -18.33
CA ARG A 135 -4.48 -0.59 -16.88
C ARG A 135 -5.14 -1.84 -16.34
N ALA A 136 -6.38 -2.11 -16.73
CA ALA A 136 -7.11 -3.30 -16.30
C ALA A 136 -6.39 -4.60 -16.68
N ARG A 137 -5.82 -4.66 -17.91
CA ARG A 137 -5.01 -5.77 -18.40
C ARG A 137 -3.70 -5.92 -17.64
N LEU A 138 -2.98 -4.82 -17.41
CA LEU A 138 -1.72 -4.83 -16.68
C LEU A 138 -1.92 -5.39 -15.27
N GLU A 139 -2.99 -4.96 -14.59
CA GLU A 139 -3.27 -5.44 -13.24
C GLU A 139 -3.73 -6.89 -13.20
N ALA A 140 -4.54 -7.33 -14.18
CA ALA A 140 -4.94 -8.73 -14.27
C ALA A 140 -3.73 -9.66 -14.50
N THR A 141 -2.76 -9.24 -15.32
CA THR A 141 -1.49 -9.97 -15.51
C THR A 141 -0.70 -10.03 -14.21
N TYR A 142 -0.53 -8.89 -13.53
CA TYR A 142 0.16 -8.84 -12.23
C TYR A 142 -0.48 -9.75 -11.18
N ALA A 143 -1.82 -9.80 -11.12
CA ALA A 143 -2.56 -10.66 -10.21
C ALA A 143 -2.31 -12.14 -10.48
N LEU A 144 -2.30 -12.56 -11.77
CA LEU A 144 -1.99 -13.93 -12.17
C LEU A 144 -0.56 -14.33 -11.81
N GLU A 145 0.41 -13.44 -12.01
CA GLU A 145 1.80 -13.69 -11.61
C GLU A 145 1.96 -13.81 -10.09
N THR A 146 1.19 -13.03 -9.33
CA THR A 146 1.32 -12.96 -7.86
C THR A 146 0.59 -14.09 -7.15
N LEU A 147 -0.63 -14.40 -7.57
CA LEU A 147 -1.50 -15.37 -6.89
C LEU A 147 -1.60 -16.72 -7.62
N GLY A 148 -1.10 -16.78 -8.84
CA GLY A 148 -1.15 -17.97 -9.68
C GLY A 148 -2.54 -18.25 -10.24
N GLU A 149 -2.79 -19.54 -10.48
CA GLU A 149 -3.91 -20.01 -11.28
C GLU A 149 -5.21 -20.07 -10.48
N ILE A 150 -5.85 -18.91 -10.27
CA ILE A 150 -7.14 -18.80 -9.58
C ILE A 150 -8.29 -18.65 -10.59
N PRO A 151 -9.43 -19.37 -10.44
CA PRO A 151 -10.54 -19.30 -11.39
C PRO A 151 -11.05 -17.89 -11.70
N ALA A 152 -11.16 -17.03 -10.68
CA ALA A 152 -11.63 -15.65 -10.84
C ALA A 152 -10.68 -14.80 -11.72
N LEU A 153 -9.37 -14.97 -11.55
CA LEU A 153 -8.37 -14.25 -12.35
C LEU A 153 -8.31 -14.75 -13.79
N HIS A 154 -8.55 -16.05 -14.01
CA HIS A 154 -8.69 -16.62 -15.34
C HIS A 154 -9.89 -16.07 -16.10
N GLU A 155 -11.03 -15.95 -15.41
CA GLU A 155 -12.22 -15.38 -15.98
C GLU A 155 -12.01 -13.90 -16.37
N LEU A 156 -11.39 -13.13 -15.47
CA LEU A 156 -10.99 -11.76 -15.74
C LEU A 156 -10.06 -11.67 -16.95
N ALA A 157 -8.99 -12.45 -16.98
CA ALA A 157 -8.01 -12.43 -18.06
C ALA A 157 -8.64 -12.83 -19.41
N ARG A 158 -9.55 -13.81 -19.43
CA ARG A 158 -10.32 -14.15 -20.62
C ARG A 158 -11.19 -12.99 -21.09
N SER A 159 -11.88 -12.31 -20.17
CA SER A 159 -12.73 -11.15 -20.50
C SER A 159 -11.91 -9.99 -21.08
N LEU A 160 -10.66 -9.85 -20.67
CA LEU A 160 -9.74 -8.82 -21.13
C LEU A 160 -8.99 -9.21 -22.42
N GLY A 161 -9.18 -10.44 -22.93
CA GLY A 161 -8.49 -10.95 -24.11
C GLY A 161 -7.00 -11.22 -23.86
N LEU A 162 -6.59 -11.44 -22.60
CA LEU A 162 -5.24 -11.86 -22.29
C LEU A 162 -5.04 -13.30 -22.76
N GLY A 163 -4.07 -13.49 -23.65
CA GLY A 163 -3.65 -14.80 -24.13
C GLY A 163 -2.95 -15.55 -23.02
N LEU A 164 -3.72 -16.21 -22.14
CA LEU A 164 -3.17 -17.10 -21.15
C LEU A 164 -2.52 -18.25 -21.90
N ARG A 165 -1.17 -18.29 -21.92
CA ARG A 165 -0.47 -19.56 -22.05
C ARG A 165 -0.83 -20.32 -20.78
N THR A 166 -1.99 -20.97 -20.80
CA THR A 166 -2.17 -22.14 -19.94
C THR A 166 -0.95 -22.99 -20.25
N VAL A 167 -0.07 -23.20 -19.28
CA VAL A 167 0.83 -24.34 -19.33
C VAL A 167 -0.12 -25.53 -19.34
N ARG A 168 -0.54 -25.91 -20.55
CA ARG A 168 -1.28 -27.11 -20.79
C ARG A 168 -0.39 -28.18 -20.18
N ALA A 169 -0.98 -29.09 -19.40
CA ALA A 169 -0.27 -30.22 -18.79
C ALA A 169 0.51 -31.11 -19.81
N GLU A 170 0.56 -30.72 -21.07
CA GLU A 170 1.23 -31.33 -22.21
C GLU A 170 2.68 -30.84 -22.41
N ASP A 171 3.15 -29.79 -21.71
CA ASP A 171 4.59 -29.39 -21.70
C ASP A 171 5.40 -30.04 -20.55
N ARG A 172 4.83 -31.05 -19.87
CA ARG A 172 5.67 -32.01 -19.13
C ARG A 172 6.47 -32.80 -20.16
N LEU A 173 7.76 -32.44 -20.30
CA LEU A 173 8.78 -33.32 -20.87
C LEU A 173 8.57 -34.75 -20.33
N PRO A 174 8.67 -35.80 -21.16
CA PRO A 174 8.43 -37.16 -20.72
C PRO A 174 9.36 -37.45 -19.54
N GLU A 175 8.77 -37.71 -18.37
CA GLU A 175 9.51 -38.16 -17.20
C GLU A 175 10.34 -39.37 -17.60
N ALA A 176 11.66 -39.19 -17.55
CA ALA A 176 12.60 -40.27 -17.66
C ALA A 176 12.23 -41.32 -16.62
N HIS A 177 11.95 -42.52 -17.10
CA HIS A 177 11.66 -43.71 -16.31
C HIS A 177 12.74 -43.90 -15.24
N ALA A 178 12.43 -43.53 -14.00
CA ALA A 178 13.25 -43.92 -12.86
C ALA A 178 12.92 -45.39 -12.55
N PRO A 179 13.93 -46.28 -12.42
CA PRO A 179 13.70 -47.69 -12.16
C PRO A 179 13.07 -47.88 -10.77
N GLU A 180 12.11 -48.81 -10.71
CA GLU A 180 11.41 -49.23 -9.50
C GLU A 180 12.38 -49.53 -8.34
N PRO A 181 12.13 -49.03 -7.12
CA PRO A 181 12.82 -49.52 -5.94
C PRO A 181 12.28 -50.92 -5.59
N ALA A 182 13.20 -51.89 -5.57
CA ALA A 182 12.95 -53.25 -5.12
C ALA A 182 12.33 -53.25 -3.71
N VAL A 183 11.22 -53.98 -3.59
CA VAL A 183 10.50 -54.24 -2.35
C VAL A 183 11.36 -55.13 -1.46
N ASP A 184 11.71 -54.66 -0.26
CA ASP A 184 12.30 -55.49 0.80
C ASP A 184 11.17 -55.95 1.73
N GLU A 185 10.83 -57.24 1.65
CA GLU A 185 9.69 -57.91 2.31
C GLU A 185 9.89 -58.17 3.82
N ARG A 186 10.39 -57.19 4.58
CA ARG A 186 10.56 -57.38 6.04
C ARG A 186 10.18 -56.16 6.87
N ALA A 187 8.89 -55.86 6.91
CA ALA A 187 8.20 -55.35 8.11
C ALA A 187 6.68 -55.30 7.92
N ALA A 188 6.06 -56.45 7.70
CA ALA A 188 4.72 -56.65 8.24
C ALA A 188 4.89 -56.80 9.76
N LEU A 189 4.27 -55.91 10.55
CA LEU A 189 3.81 -56.08 11.94
C LEU A 189 3.58 -54.68 12.55
N PHE A 190 2.37 -54.14 12.43
CA PHE A 190 1.49 -53.85 13.56
C PHE A 190 0.19 -53.15 13.12
N GLU A 191 -0.86 -53.95 13.21
CA GLU A 191 -2.27 -53.66 13.55
C GLU A 191 -2.96 -52.35 13.17
N ALA A 192 -4.06 -52.56 12.47
CA ALA A 192 -5.24 -51.71 12.40
C ALA A 192 -5.77 -51.36 13.80
N SER A 193 -6.20 -50.11 13.98
CA SER A 193 -7.10 -49.73 15.06
C SER A 193 -8.18 -48.78 14.52
N GLU A 194 -9.42 -49.19 14.78
CA GLU A 194 -10.70 -48.59 14.41
C GLU A 194 -10.84 -47.09 14.77
N ALA A 195 -11.60 -46.41 13.91
CA ALA A 195 -12.19 -45.11 14.22
C ALA A 195 -13.26 -45.23 15.32
N PRO A 196 -13.37 -44.27 16.24
CA PRO A 196 -14.54 -44.16 17.11
C PRO A 196 -15.63 -43.25 16.52
N PRO A 197 -16.89 -43.43 16.97
CA PRO A 197 -18.09 -42.94 16.30
C PRO A 197 -18.44 -41.48 16.64
N VAL A 198 -19.26 -40.92 15.76
CA VAL A 198 -19.98 -39.65 15.89
C VAL A 198 -20.95 -39.74 17.07
N ASP A 199 -20.89 -38.79 18.00
CA ASP A 199 -21.92 -38.63 19.04
C ASP A 199 -22.66 -37.31 18.83
N GLU A 200 -23.91 -37.44 18.41
CA GLU A 200 -24.92 -36.40 18.39
C GLU A 200 -25.44 -36.18 19.82
N ARG A 201 -25.23 -34.97 20.38
CA ARG A 201 -26.18 -34.42 21.34
C ARG A 201 -26.06 -32.91 21.53
N ALA A 202 -27.17 -32.26 21.18
CA ALA A 202 -27.78 -31.10 21.82
C ALA A 202 -26.97 -29.78 21.82
N ALA A 203 -27.28 -28.88 20.90
CA ALA A 203 -28.34 -27.88 21.06
C ALA A 203 -27.89 -26.69 21.91
N LEU A 204 -27.70 -25.55 21.25
CA LEU A 204 -27.95 -24.19 21.72
C LEU A 204 -27.46 -23.27 20.60
N PHE A 205 -28.36 -22.84 19.72
CA PHE A 205 -28.43 -21.46 19.21
C PHE A 205 -29.70 -21.37 18.38
N GLY A 206 -30.71 -20.77 19.00
CA GLY A 206 -32.00 -20.47 18.39
C GLY A 206 -31.86 -19.41 17.29
N THR A 207 -32.79 -19.53 16.35
CA THR A 207 -33.13 -18.60 15.27
C THR A 207 -33.23 -17.13 15.72
N PRO A 208 -32.88 -16.16 14.85
CA PRO A 208 -33.04 -14.74 15.13
C PRO A 208 -34.51 -14.31 14.96
N PRO A 209 -35.08 -13.49 15.86
CA PRO A 209 -36.34 -12.80 15.60
C PRO A 209 -36.12 -11.52 14.75
N PRO A 210 -37.17 -11.07 14.03
CA PRO A 210 -37.07 -10.02 13.02
C PRO A 210 -37.02 -8.60 13.59
N ALA A 211 -36.54 -7.70 12.74
CA ALA A 211 -36.42 -6.26 12.95
C ALA A 211 -37.72 -5.58 13.40
N GLN A 212 -37.60 -4.66 14.35
CA GLN A 212 -38.62 -3.66 14.66
C GLN A 212 -38.04 -2.27 14.40
N GLU A 213 -38.71 -1.53 13.53
CA GLU A 213 -38.50 -0.10 13.27
C GLU A 213 -38.83 0.72 14.53
N PRO A 214 -38.12 1.81 14.84
CA PRO A 214 -38.58 2.72 15.88
C PRO A 214 -39.57 3.73 15.28
N GLU A 215 -40.81 3.63 15.73
CA GLU A 215 -41.83 4.66 15.66
C GLU A 215 -41.36 5.96 16.32
N ALA A 216 -41.77 7.08 15.74
CA ALA A 216 -41.64 8.41 16.28
C ALA A 216 -42.41 8.55 17.59
N ASP A 217 -41.79 9.15 18.61
CA ASP A 217 -42.54 9.78 19.69
C ASP A 217 -42.03 11.20 19.96
N HIS A 218 -42.97 12.12 19.78
CA HIS A 218 -42.86 13.54 20.04
C HIS A 218 -42.99 13.79 21.54
N ARG A 219 -41.92 14.29 22.18
CA ARG A 219 -42.09 15.07 23.42
C ARG A 219 -41.30 16.37 23.35
N LEU A 220 -42.01 17.38 22.87
CA LEU A 220 -41.81 18.78 23.23
C LEU A 220 -41.88 18.92 24.77
N ALA A 221 -40.91 19.59 25.36
CA ALA A 221 -41.08 20.84 26.12
C ALA A 221 -40.12 20.96 27.31
N MET A 222 -39.71 22.22 27.53
CA MET A 222 -39.11 22.78 28.74
C MET A 222 -37.61 22.52 28.92
N PHE A 223 -36.78 23.48 28.50
CA PHE A 223 -36.11 24.39 29.43
C PHE A 223 -35.51 25.57 28.62
N GLY A 224 -36.12 26.73 28.78
CA GLY A 224 -35.52 28.00 28.40
C GLY A 224 -34.56 28.46 29.50
N ALA A 225 -33.43 29.03 29.10
CA ALA A 225 -32.75 30.16 29.73
C ALA A 225 -31.41 30.37 29.03
N THR A 226 -31.34 31.40 28.20
CA THR A 226 -30.08 32.06 27.84
C THR A 226 -29.40 32.62 29.08
N PRO A 227 -28.07 32.70 29.09
CA PRO A 227 -27.49 33.99 29.38
C PRO A 227 -26.54 34.42 28.26
N ALA A 228 -26.80 35.64 27.78
CA ALA A 228 -25.89 36.43 26.98
C ALA A 228 -24.68 36.80 27.84
N TRP A 229 -23.48 36.40 27.42
CA TRP A 229 -22.24 37.01 27.90
C TRP A 229 -21.82 38.08 26.90
N SER A 230 -21.80 39.32 27.36
CA SER A 230 -21.31 40.48 26.64
C SER A 230 -19.78 40.53 26.73
N ILE A 231 -19.08 40.58 25.60
CA ILE A 231 -17.64 40.86 25.54
C ILE A 231 -17.48 42.38 25.35
N PRO A 232 -16.72 43.10 26.20
CA PRO A 232 -16.41 44.50 25.98
C PRO A 232 -15.52 44.69 24.75
N GLY A 233 -15.80 45.73 23.98
CA GLY A 233 -15.18 46.01 22.68
C GLY A 233 -13.67 46.22 22.76
N GLU A 234 -12.99 45.51 21.86
CA GLU A 234 -11.63 45.82 21.43
C GLU A 234 -11.76 46.23 19.96
N GLU A 235 -11.49 47.50 19.68
CA GLU A 235 -11.51 48.09 18.34
C GLU A 235 -10.40 47.44 17.50
N ALA A 236 -10.77 46.52 16.62
CA ALA A 236 -9.87 45.97 15.62
C ALA A 236 -9.83 46.92 14.41
N GLU A 237 -8.72 47.66 14.26
CA GLU A 237 -8.37 48.30 13.00
C GLU A 237 -8.21 47.24 11.89
N PRO A 238 -8.73 47.48 10.66
CA PRO A 238 -8.61 46.53 9.57
C PRO A 238 -7.19 46.55 8.99
N LEU A 239 -6.39 45.54 9.32
CA LEU A 239 -5.13 45.26 8.62
C LEU A 239 -5.42 44.84 7.18
N ALA A 240 -4.96 45.65 6.23
CA ALA A 240 -4.98 45.37 4.80
C ALA A 240 -4.17 44.09 4.48
N PRO A 241 -4.60 43.25 3.53
CA PRO A 241 -3.88 42.04 3.15
C PRO A 241 -2.55 42.40 2.47
N GLN A 242 -1.44 41.94 3.04
CA GLN A 242 -0.13 41.98 2.39
C GLN A 242 -0.02 40.81 1.38
N PRO A 243 0.58 41.02 0.19
CA PRO A 243 0.85 39.94 -0.74
C PRO A 243 1.94 39.05 -0.15
N TRP A 244 1.66 37.76 -0.01
CA TRP A 244 2.71 36.79 0.33
C TRP A 244 3.53 36.53 -0.94
N GLU A 245 4.82 36.84 -0.89
CA GLU A 245 5.80 36.36 -1.87
C GLU A 245 6.15 34.90 -1.52
N GLU A 246 6.01 34.02 -2.51
CA GLU A 246 6.42 32.62 -2.45
C GLU A 246 7.96 32.57 -2.38
N PRO A 247 8.59 31.93 -1.38
CA PRO A 247 10.04 31.88 -1.31
C PRO A 247 10.58 31.02 -2.46
N ALA A 248 11.36 31.65 -3.36
CA ALA A 248 12.06 30.98 -4.43
C ALA A 248 12.98 29.88 -3.86
N ALA A 249 12.94 28.69 -4.45
CA ALA A 249 13.80 27.58 -4.09
C ALA A 249 15.29 28.00 -4.16
N PRO A 250 16.12 27.61 -3.18
CA PRO A 250 17.53 27.98 -3.17
C PRO A 250 18.27 27.34 -4.35
N PRO A 251 19.34 27.98 -4.85
CA PRO A 251 20.11 27.46 -5.97
C PRO A 251 20.83 26.14 -5.62
N VAL A 252 20.86 25.22 -6.59
CA VAL A 252 21.39 23.84 -6.56
C VAL A 252 22.80 23.68 -5.94
N ALA A 253 23.57 24.76 -5.83
CA ALA A 253 24.92 24.74 -5.26
C ALA A 253 24.98 24.53 -3.73
N GLU A 254 23.87 24.70 -3.00
CA GLU A 254 23.85 24.69 -1.53
C GLU A 254 23.73 23.28 -0.90
N TYR A 255 23.59 22.22 -1.71
CA TYR A 255 23.30 20.86 -1.24
C TYR A 255 24.53 19.93 -1.08
N ARG A 256 25.75 20.41 -1.39
CA ARG A 256 26.97 19.61 -1.18
C ARG A 256 27.32 19.51 0.31
N GLY A 257 27.10 18.34 0.90
CA GLY A 257 27.47 18.02 2.28
C GLY A 257 26.31 17.60 3.19
N LEU A 258 25.11 17.45 2.64
CA LEU A 258 23.95 16.92 3.35
C LEU A 258 24.08 15.44 3.73
N ASP A 259 23.32 15.00 4.73
CA ASP A 259 23.14 13.57 5.03
C ASP A 259 22.57 12.88 3.77
N PRO A 260 23.04 11.68 3.38
CA PRO A 260 22.44 10.89 2.31
C PRO A 260 20.90 10.78 2.37
N LEU A 261 20.30 10.85 3.57
CA LEU A 261 18.84 10.84 3.74
C LEU A 261 18.19 12.18 3.35
N ASP A 262 18.84 13.31 3.63
CA ASP A 262 18.34 14.63 3.22
C ASP A 262 18.43 14.79 1.70
N LEU A 263 19.46 14.22 1.09
CA LEU A 263 19.60 14.13 -0.37
C LEU A 263 18.50 13.26 -1.00
N GLU A 264 18.12 12.16 -0.35
CA GLU A 264 17.01 11.31 -0.79
C GLU A 264 15.68 12.06 -0.77
N GLU A 265 15.37 12.75 0.33
CA GLU A 265 14.13 13.53 0.47
C GLU A 265 14.04 14.65 -0.56
N HIS A 266 15.14 15.38 -0.77
CA HIS A 266 15.23 16.42 -1.79
C HIS A 266 15.03 15.85 -3.20
N ALA A 267 15.73 14.77 -3.54
CA ALA A 267 15.59 14.12 -4.85
C ALA A 267 14.17 13.59 -5.07
N ALA A 268 13.54 13.00 -4.04
CA ALA A 268 12.16 12.54 -4.12
C ALA A 268 11.17 13.69 -4.35
N ALA A 269 11.40 14.84 -3.73
CA ALA A 269 10.60 16.05 -3.97
C ALA A 269 10.72 16.55 -5.41
N LEU A 270 11.94 16.56 -5.97
CA LEU A 270 12.18 16.93 -7.38
C LEU A 270 11.54 15.95 -8.37
N ILE A 271 11.60 14.65 -8.10
CA ILE A 271 10.91 13.63 -8.89
C ILE A 271 9.39 13.88 -8.85
N ALA A 272 8.84 14.17 -7.68
CA ALA A 272 7.40 14.42 -7.50
C ALA A 272 6.93 15.69 -8.23
N SER A 273 7.75 16.75 -8.23
CA SER A 273 7.47 17.99 -8.96
C SER A 273 7.78 17.91 -10.46
N LYS A 274 8.32 16.78 -10.94
CA LYS A 274 8.81 16.59 -12.33
C LYS A 274 9.84 17.65 -12.72
N ASP A 275 10.69 18.04 -11.77
CA ASP A 275 11.72 19.03 -12.00
C ASP A 275 12.74 18.52 -13.05
N PRO A 276 13.22 19.37 -13.98
CA PRO A 276 14.22 18.97 -14.96
C PRO A 276 15.52 18.44 -14.36
N GLY A 277 15.92 18.91 -13.17
CA GLY A 277 17.09 18.48 -12.43
C GLY A 277 16.90 17.20 -11.59
N ALA A 278 15.67 16.64 -11.55
CA ALA A 278 15.36 15.46 -10.74
C ALA A 278 16.26 14.26 -11.06
N GLY A 279 16.63 14.09 -12.33
CA GLY A 279 17.51 13.00 -12.77
C GLY A 279 18.90 13.05 -12.14
N GLU A 280 19.57 14.21 -12.23
CA GLU A 280 20.92 14.39 -11.69
C GLU A 280 20.93 14.30 -10.16
N ALA A 281 19.98 14.98 -9.50
CA ALA A 281 19.86 14.97 -8.04
C ALA A 281 19.60 13.54 -7.49
N ALA A 282 18.75 12.77 -8.14
CA ALA A 282 18.43 11.41 -7.72
C ALA A 282 19.58 10.43 -7.94
N ILE A 283 20.36 10.58 -9.02
CA ILE A 283 21.57 9.77 -9.24
C ILE A 283 22.61 10.07 -8.16
N GLU A 284 22.86 11.36 -7.85
CA GLU A 284 23.80 11.78 -6.81
C GLU A 284 23.39 11.25 -5.43
N ALA A 285 22.11 11.41 -5.06
CA ALA A 285 21.56 10.89 -3.82
C ALA A 285 21.66 9.36 -3.74
N ALA A 286 21.32 8.64 -4.82
CA ALA A 286 21.45 7.19 -4.87
C ALA A 286 22.90 6.73 -4.67
N GLN A 287 23.87 7.39 -5.31
CA GLN A 287 25.30 7.08 -5.14
C GLN A 287 25.77 7.32 -3.70
N ALA A 288 25.33 8.41 -3.05
CA ALA A 288 25.62 8.67 -1.65
C ALA A 288 25.01 7.62 -0.71
N LEU A 289 23.76 7.20 -0.97
CA LEU A 289 23.09 6.13 -0.24
C LEU A 289 23.83 4.79 -0.38
N LEU A 290 24.29 4.45 -1.60
CA LEU A 290 25.10 3.25 -1.84
C LEU A 290 26.43 3.30 -1.09
N ALA A 291 27.14 4.43 -1.12
CA ALA A 291 28.37 4.62 -0.37
C ALA A 291 28.18 4.46 1.15
N SER A 292 27.00 4.82 1.65
CA SER A 292 26.61 4.66 3.07
C SER A 292 26.04 3.27 3.42
N GLY A 293 25.93 2.35 2.45
CA GLY A 293 25.39 1.00 2.66
C GLY A 293 23.86 0.91 2.69
N LYS A 294 23.14 2.01 2.41
CA LYS A 294 21.67 2.09 2.40
C LYS A 294 21.09 1.60 1.06
N MET A 295 21.34 0.34 0.72
CA MET A 295 21.00 -0.27 -0.59
C MET A 295 19.49 -0.23 -0.92
N ASN A 296 18.61 -0.41 0.07
CA ASN A 296 17.17 -0.40 -0.15
C ASN A 296 16.66 1.01 -0.52
N ALA A 297 17.11 2.04 0.19
CA ALA A 297 16.76 3.43 -0.10
C ALA A 297 17.27 3.86 -1.48
N ALA A 298 18.51 3.50 -1.82
CA ALA A 298 19.05 3.73 -3.16
C ALA A 298 18.22 3.03 -4.24
N SER A 299 17.81 1.77 -4.00
CA SER A 299 16.94 1.03 -4.92
C SER A 299 15.59 1.71 -5.10
N ASP A 300 14.94 2.12 -4.01
CA ASP A 300 13.61 2.74 -4.04
C ASP A 300 13.64 4.07 -4.81
N LEU A 301 14.67 4.90 -4.56
CA LEU A 301 14.86 6.18 -5.26
C LEU A 301 15.11 5.98 -6.77
N LEU A 302 15.99 5.05 -7.14
CA LEU A 302 16.26 4.75 -8.55
C LEU A 302 15.04 4.16 -9.27
N LEU A 303 14.23 3.34 -8.60
CA LEU A 303 12.98 2.81 -9.15
C LEU A 303 11.92 3.90 -9.30
N ALA A 304 11.84 4.86 -8.37
CA ALA A 304 10.99 6.03 -8.51
C ALA A 304 11.40 6.86 -9.73
N LEU A 305 12.70 7.05 -9.94
CA LEU A 305 13.24 7.78 -11.09
C LEU A 305 12.99 7.07 -12.43
N VAL A 306 13.08 5.75 -12.48
CA VAL A 306 12.67 4.96 -13.66
C VAL A 306 11.17 5.13 -13.93
N SER A 307 10.35 5.10 -12.88
CA SER A 307 8.90 5.20 -12.98
C SER A 307 8.42 6.57 -13.44
N SER A 308 9.15 7.65 -13.12
CA SER A 308 8.87 8.99 -13.62
C SER A 308 9.25 9.19 -15.09
N GLY A 309 10.01 8.26 -15.69
CA GLY A 309 10.46 8.35 -17.08
C GLY A 309 11.64 9.30 -17.29
N THR A 310 12.23 9.83 -16.22
CA THR A 310 13.38 10.74 -16.25
C THR A 310 14.68 9.96 -16.06
N ALA A 311 15.71 10.23 -16.87
CA ALA A 311 17.02 9.58 -16.75
C ALA A 311 16.98 8.03 -16.66
N VAL A 312 16.03 7.40 -17.37
CA VAL A 312 15.71 5.96 -17.24
C VAL A 312 16.92 5.04 -17.48
N HIS A 313 17.76 5.38 -18.47
CA HIS A 313 18.95 4.60 -18.81
C HIS A 313 20.01 4.69 -17.71
N ASP A 314 20.25 5.89 -17.18
CA ASP A 314 21.21 6.13 -16.10
C ASP A 314 20.76 5.48 -14.79
N ALA A 315 19.48 5.63 -14.45
CA ALA A 315 18.89 4.97 -13.29
C ALA A 315 18.97 3.43 -13.40
N SER A 316 18.70 2.90 -14.59
CA SER A 316 18.76 1.46 -14.86
C SER A 316 20.18 0.91 -14.80
N ARG A 317 21.19 1.72 -15.13
CA ARG A 317 22.61 1.37 -15.01
C ARG A 317 23.03 1.25 -13.55
N GLU A 318 22.68 2.22 -12.70
CA GLU A 318 22.98 2.16 -11.26
C GLU A 318 22.30 0.97 -10.56
N LEU A 319 21.07 0.62 -10.96
CA LEU A 319 20.35 -0.54 -10.44
C LEU A 319 21.05 -1.89 -10.71
N ILE A 320 21.92 -1.98 -11.73
CA ILE A 320 22.75 -3.18 -11.95
C ILE A 320 23.76 -3.33 -10.81
N GLY A 321 24.40 -2.22 -10.40
CA GLY A 321 25.31 -2.18 -9.26
C GLY A 321 24.62 -2.54 -7.95
N VAL A 322 23.40 -2.03 -7.72
CA VAL A 322 22.60 -2.36 -6.53
C VAL A 322 22.26 -3.86 -6.48
N ALA A 323 21.80 -4.43 -7.60
CA ALA A 323 21.46 -5.85 -7.67
C ALA A 323 22.70 -6.75 -7.41
N SER A 324 23.86 -6.37 -7.95
CA SER A 324 25.14 -7.03 -7.68
C SER A 324 25.53 -6.99 -6.20
N ALA A 325 25.45 -5.80 -5.58
CA ALA A 325 25.76 -5.60 -4.17
C ALA A 325 24.83 -6.38 -3.22
N LEU A 326 23.58 -6.61 -3.63
CA LEU A 326 22.60 -7.45 -2.93
C LEU A 326 22.80 -8.97 -3.18
N GLY A 327 23.81 -9.38 -3.95
CA GLY A 327 24.10 -10.78 -4.27
C GLY A 327 23.18 -11.38 -5.34
N ARG A 328 22.34 -10.58 -6.00
CA ARG A 328 21.41 -11.02 -7.06
C ARG A 328 22.06 -10.88 -8.43
N ARG A 329 23.09 -11.70 -8.66
CA ARG A 329 23.94 -11.65 -9.87
C ARG A 329 23.14 -11.97 -11.14
N ASP A 330 22.23 -12.92 -11.06
CA ASP A 330 21.28 -13.29 -12.12
C ASP A 330 20.45 -12.09 -12.60
N ILE A 331 19.89 -11.32 -11.66
CA ILE A 331 19.09 -10.13 -11.95
C ILE A 331 19.95 -9.03 -12.55
N ALA A 332 21.15 -8.84 -12.02
CA ALA A 332 22.09 -7.85 -12.53
C ALA A 332 22.52 -8.15 -13.97
N THR A 333 22.86 -9.40 -14.29
CA THR A 333 23.21 -9.84 -15.65
C THR A 333 22.04 -9.66 -16.61
N ALA A 334 20.85 -10.15 -16.25
CA ALA A 334 19.65 -10.02 -17.09
C ALA A 334 19.30 -8.54 -17.36
N ARG A 335 19.44 -7.68 -16.34
CA ARG A 335 19.20 -6.24 -16.48
C ARG A 335 20.24 -5.57 -17.38
N ALA A 336 21.52 -5.95 -17.27
CA ALA A 336 22.58 -5.44 -18.13
C ALA A 336 22.34 -5.79 -19.61
N GLU A 337 21.95 -7.04 -19.91
CA GLU A 337 21.63 -7.48 -21.26
C GLU A 337 20.46 -6.68 -21.86
N LEU A 338 19.38 -6.50 -21.10
CA LEU A 338 18.21 -5.74 -21.56
C LEU A 338 18.55 -4.27 -21.79
N LEU A 339 19.27 -3.63 -20.86
CA LEU A 339 19.68 -2.23 -21.00
C LEU A 339 20.60 -2.03 -22.20
N ALA A 340 21.58 -2.92 -22.42
CA ALA A 340 22.45 -2.86 -23.58
C ALA A 340 21.68 -2.98 -24.90
N ARG A 341 20.68 -3.88 -24.96
CA ARG A 341 19.81 -4.03 -26.13
C ARG A 341 19.01 -2.75 -26.41
N VAL A 342 18.45 -2.13 -25.36
CA VAL A 342 17.71 -0.86 -25.49
C VAL A 342 18.62 0.26 -25.97
N LEU A 343 19.85 0.37 -25.45
CA LEU A 343 20.81 1.39 -25.86
C LEU A 343 21.26 1.20 -27.33
N ARG A 344 21.47 -0.04 -27.79
CA ARG A 344 21.73 -0.32 -29.21
C ARG A 344 20.58 0.11 -30.10
N LEU A 345 19.33 -0.13 -29.68
CA LEU A 345 18.15 0.34 -30.42
C LEU A 345 18.06 1.88 -30.47
N ALA A 346 18.58 2.57 -29.45
CA ALA A 346 18.70 4.03 -29.42
C ALA A 346 19.91 4.57 -30.22
N GLY A 347 20.76 3.70 -30.77
CA GLY A 347 22.00 4.08 -31.47
C GLY A 347 23.16 4.45 -30.54
N GLU A 348 23.05 4.13 -29.24
CA GLU A 348 24.05 4.43 -28.22
C GLU A 348 25.02 3.27 -27.99
N ASP A 349 25.66 2.79 -29.07
CA ASP A 349 26.49 1.58 -29.08
C ASP A 349 27.64 1.61 -28.05
N ALA A 350 28.23 2.78 -27.81
CA ALA A 350 29.32 2.95 -26.83
C ALA A 350 28.85 2.69 -25.39
N ARG A 351 27.66 3.20 -25.02
CA ARG A 351 27.08 2.97 -23.69
C ARG A 351 26.57 1.55 -23.56
N ALA A 352 26.04 0.95 -24.62
CA ALA A 352 25.67 -0.46 -24.64
C ALA A 352 26.89 -1.37 -24.34
N ALA A 353 28.03 -1.11 -24.99
CA ALA A 353 29.26 -1.86 -24.76
C ALA A 353 29.85 -1.65 -23.35
N GLU A 354 29.61 -0.50 -22.71
CA GLU A 354 29.94 -0.29 -21.30
C GLU A 354 29.06 -1.16 -20.40
N VAL A 355 27.74 -1.14 -20.59
CA VAL A 355 26.78 -1.89 -19.79
C VAL A 355 27.01 -3.40 -19.91
N GLU A 356 27.36 -3.91 -21.10
CA GLU A 356 27.71 -5.31 -21.31
C GLU A 356 28.97 -5.71 -20.52
N ARG A 357 30.00 -4.84 -20.48
CA ARG A 357 31.19 -5.08 -19.65
C ARG A 357 30.85 -5.10 -18.16
N ILE A 358 29.94 -4.23 -17.71
CA ILE A 358 29.44 -4.26 -16.33
C ILE A 358 28.76 -5.60 -16.06
N GLY A 359 27.84 -6.04 -16.92
CA GLY A 359 27.13 -7.31 -16.77
C GLY A 359 28.03 -8.56 -16.75
N GLN A 360 29.19 -8.50 -17.45
CA GLN A 360 30.21 -9.57 -17.42
C GLN A 360 31.09 -9.55 -16.16
N SER A 361 31.16 -8.40 -15.47
CA SER A 361 31.98 -8.21 -14.27
C SER A 361 31.22 -8.45 -12.95
N VAL A 362 29.88 -8.34 -13.01
CA VAL A 362 28.98 -8.68 -11.91
C VAL A 362 28.94 -10.17 -11.73
#